data_AF-A0A0D3JLL2-F1
#
_entry.id   AF-A0A0D3JLL2-F1
#
_cell.length_a   1.000
_cell.length_b   1.000
_cell.length_c   1.000
_cell.angle_alpha   90.00
_cell.angle_beta   90.00
_cell.angle_gamma   90.00
#
_symmetry.space_group_name_H-M   'P 1'
#
loop_
_entity.id
_entity.type
_entity.pdbx_description
1 polymer ?
#
loop_
_entity_poly.entity_id
_entity_poly.type
_entity_poly.pdbx_seq_one_letter_code
_entity_poly.pdbx_strand_id
1 'polypeptide(L)'
;MKGLMRMLLPEYDRAAAHTVPGSQSGFTKGMNAPAQTLTARLHAEECMIERKMCVRGYIDLGTYFMSVVNEVQWRVEEWAGVPADVTRVLKALREGLGDLPGLRVFAAGT
;
A
#
# COMPACT_ATOMS: atom_id res chain seq x y z
N MET A 1 1.56 0.63 19.02
CA MET A 1 0.81 0.74 17.74
C MET A 1 1.55 0.12 16.56
N LYS A 2 2.81 0.53 16.25
CA LYS A 2 3.57 0.03 15.09
C LYS A 2 3.76 -1.50 15.04
N GLY A 3 3.90 -2.15 16.21
CA GLY A 3 3.98 -3.62 16.31
C GLY A 3 2.69 -4.33 15.88
N LEU A 4 1.52 -3.83 16.29
CA LEU A 4 0.21 -4.37 15.90
C LEU A 4 -0.04 -4.19 14.41
N MET A 5 0.30 -3.03 13.83
CA MET A 5 0.19 -2.82 12.38
C MET A 5 1.06 -3.80 11.59
N ARG A 6 2.24 -4.16 12.10
CA ARG A 6 3.11 -5.18 11.47
C ARG A 6 2.52 -6.59 11.52
N MET A 7 1.69 -6.91 12.52
CA MET A 7 1.02 -8.21 12.60
C MET A 7 -0.05 -8.38 11.52
N LEU A 8 -0.65 -7.28 11.05
CA LEU A 8 -1.65 -7.30 9.98
C LEU A 8 -1.03 -7.36 8.57
N LEU A 9 0.24 -6.93 8.43
CA LEU A 9 0.92 -6.81 7.15
C LEU A 9 0.85 -8.06 6.25
N PRO A 10 0.97 -9.30 6.75
CA PRO A 10 0.88 -10.49 5.91
C PRO A 10 -0.46 -10.65 5.18
N GLU A 11 -1.56 -10.13 5.74
CA GLU A 11 -2.87 -10.16 5.10
C GLU A 11 -2.96 -9.13 3.96
N TYR A 12 -2.38 -7.94 4.17
CA TYR A 12 -2.24 -6.94 3.11
C TYR A 12 -1.33 -7.43 1.98
N ASP A 13 -0.21 -8.10 2.30
CA ASP A 13 0.69 -8.68 1.29
C ASP A 13 -0.03 -9.73 0.44
N ARG A 14 -0.89 -10.55 1.05
CA ARG A 14 -1.72 -11.53 0.31
C ARG A 14 -2.73 -10.86 -0.62
N ALA A 15 -3.45 -9.84 -0.14
CA ALA A 15 -4.39 -9.09 -0.98
C ALA A 15 -3.66 -8.36 -2.13
N ALA A 16 -2.50 -7.76 -1.84
CA ALA A 16 -1.69 -7.03 -2.80
C ALA A 16 -1.14 -7.95 -3.91
N ALA A 17 -0.81 -9.21 -3.61
CA ALA A 17 -0.24 -10.15 -4.58
C ALA A 17 -1.14 -10.38 -5.82
N HIS A 18 -2.44 -10.15 -5.71
CA HIS A 18 -3.41 -10.35 -6.79
C HIS A 18 -3.88 -9.05 -7.45
N THR A 19 -3.57 -7.90 -6.87
CA THR A 19 -4.18 -6.61 -7.22
C THR A 19 -3.17 -5.54 -7.62
N VAL A 20 -1.95 -5.62 -7.08
CA VAL A 20 -0.88 -4.68 -7.38
C VAL A 20 -0.19 -5.10 -8.70
N PRO A 21 -0.02 -4.19 -9.67
CA PRO A 21 0.61 -4.51 -10.94
C PRO A 21 2.10 -4.81 -10.76
N GLY A 22 2.64 -5.70 -11.61
CA GLY A 22 4.06 -6.07 -11.59
C GLY A 22 5.04 -4.93 -11.88
N SER A 23 4.56 -3.78 -12.37
CA SER A 23 5.35 -2.56 -12.55
C SER A 23 5.60 -1.79 -11.24
N GLN A 24 4.96 -2.16 -10.13
CA GLN A 24 5.18 -1.56 -8.82
C GLN A 24 6.50 -2.05 -8.22
N SER A 25 7.41 -1.12 -7.90
CA SER A 25 8.68 -1.44 -7.25
C SER A 25 8.84 -0.87 -5.83
N GLY A 26 7.88 -0.06 -5.37
CA GLY A 26 7.89 0.52 -4.03
C GLY A 26 7.28 -0.41 -3.00
N PHE A 27 7.99 -0.64 -1.89
CA PHE A 27 7.52 -1.42 -0.71
C PHE A 27 7.01 -2.84 -1.02
N THR A 28 7.37 -3.41 -2.18
CA THR A 28 6.99 -4.76 -2.60
C THR A 28 8.16 -5.73 -2.40
N LYS A 29 7.86 -6.92 -1.87
CA LYS A 29 8.87 -7.96 -1.63
C LYS A 29 9.58 -8.35 -2.93
N GLY A 30 10.92 -8.38 -2.90
CA GLY A 30 11.74 -8.75 -4.05
C GLY A 30 11.92 -7.65 -5.09
N MET A 31 11.32 -6.48 -4.90
CA MET A 31 11.46 -5.34 -5.79
C MET A 31 12.50 -4.35 -5.28
N ASN A 32 13.04 -3.53 -6.19
CA ASN A 32 14.00 -2.49 -5.86
C ASN A 32 13.81 -1.25 -6.75
N ALA A 33 14.33 -0.12 -6.28
CA ALA A 33 14.24 1.14 -7.04
C ALA A 33 14.92 1.08 -8.43
N PRO A 34 16.10 0.44 -8.59
CA PRO A 34 16.73 0.30 -9.91
C PRO A 34 15.85 -0.36 -10.97
N ALA A 35 14.97 -1.30 -10.60
CA ALA A 35 14.08 -1.96 -11.55
C ALA A 35 13.20 -0.96 -12.30
N GLN A 36 12.60 0.01 -11.60
CA GLN A 36 11.79 1.08 -12.21
C GLN A 36 12.64 2.02 -13.07
N THR A 37 13.82 2.39 -12.58
CA THR A 37 14.75 3.25 -13.34
C THR A 37 15.18 2.58 -14.63
N LEU A 38 15.47 1.28 -14.61
CA LEU A 38 15.88 0.53 -15.79
C LEU A 38 14.74 0.43 -16.81
N THR A 39 13.52 0.11 -16.40
CA THR A 39 12.34 0.12 -17.29
C THR A 39 12.16 1.48 -17.96
N ALA A 40 12.32 2.57 -17.20
CA ALA A 40 12.25 3.91 -17.74
C ALA A 40 13.36 4.23 -18.76
N ARG A 41 14.57 3.68 -18.58
CA ARG A 41 15.67 3.80 -19.56
C ARG A 41 15.39 2.99 -20.81
N LEU A 42 14.98 1.73 -20.66
CA LEU A 42 14.66 0.84 -21.78
C LEU A 42 13.56 1.42 -22.68
N HIS A 43 12.52 2.04 -22.10
CA HIS A 43 11.49 2.71 -22.89
C HIS A 43 12.03 3.87 -23.74
N ALA A 44 13.00 4.62 -23.20
CA ALA A 44 13.64 5.71 -23.97
C ALA A 44 14.45 5.15 -25.15
N GLU A 45 15.21 4.07 -24.93
CA GLU A 45 15.95 3.38 -25.98
C GLU A 45 15.03 2.79 -27.06
N GLU A 46 13.92 2.16 -26.66
CA GLU A 46 12.90 1.64 -27.57
C GLU A 46 12.33 2.75 -28.46
N CYS A 47 11.92 3.88 -27.85
CA CYS A 47 11.41 5.02 -28.61
C CYS A 47 12.45 5.59 -29.59
N MET A 48 13.75 5.59 -29.22
CA MET A 48 14.83 5.98 -30.13
C MET A 48 14.94 5.04 -31.32
N ILE A 49 14.91 3.72 -31.09
CA ILE A 49 14.94 2.69 -32.13
C ILE A 49 13.75 2.83 -33.08
N GLU A 50 12.56 3.01 -32.52
CA GLU A 50 11.31 3.14 -33.28
C GLU A 50 11.09 4.53 -33.90
N ARG A 51 12.00 5.49 -33.64
CA ARG A 51 11.87 6.90 -34.07
C ARG A 51 10.56 7.55 -33.60
N LYS A 52 10.14 7.22 -32.37
CA LYS A 52 8.97 7.79 -31.71
C LYS A 52 9.39 8.80 -30.63
N MET A 53 8.45 9.67 -30.28
CA MET A 53 8.63 10.60 -29.17
C MET A 53 8.49 9.87 -27.83
N CYS A 54 9.47 10.00 -26.95
CA CYS A 54 9.39 9.52 -25.56
C CYS A 54 8.94 10.68 -24.65
N VAL A 55 7.68 10.66 -24.21
CA VAL A 55 7.13 11.65 -23.26
C VAL A 55 6.89 10.98 -21.92
N ARG A 56 7.32 11.62 -20.82
CA ARG A 56 7.14 11.08 -19.46
C ARG A 56 6.59 12.13 -18.51
N GLY A 57 5.49 11.78 -17.85
CA GLY A 57 4.95 12.54 -16.72
C GLY A 57 5.55 12.05 -15.40
N TYR A 58 5.88 12.98 -14.51
CA TYR A 58 6.28 12.70 -13.14
C TYR A 58 5.20 13.24 -12.20
N ILE A 59 4.67 12.39 -11.33
CA ILE A 59 3.66 12.74 -10.33
C ILE A 59 4.24 12.39 -8.97
N ASP A 60 4.40 13.40 -8.12
CA ASP A 60 4.79 13.21 -6.72
C ASP A 60 3.64 13.57 -5.79
N LEU A 61 3.39 12.72 -4.81
CA LEU A 61 2.31 12.87 -3.83
C LEU A 61 2.97 13.16 -2.47
N GLY A 62 3.62 14.32 -2.32
CA GLY A 62 4.53 14.62 -1.22
C GLY A 62 4.00 14.31 0.20
N THR A 63 2.69 14.43 0.44
CA THR A 63 2.05 14.05 1.72
C THR A 63 1.13 12.84 1.60
N TYR A 64 1.46 11.87 0.75
CA TYR A 64 0.58 10.75 0.37
C TYR A 64 -0.13 10.12 1.58
N PHE A 65 0.63 9.60 2.55
CA PHE A 65 0.07 8.91 3.71
C PHE A 65 -0.87 9.77 4.57
N MET A 66 -0.60 11.07 4.67
CA MET A 66 -1.44 12.01 5.43
C MET A 66 -2.66 12.47 4.64
N SER A 67 -2.65 12.30 3.31
CA SER A 67 -3.74 12.66 2.40
C SER A 67 -4.71 11.52 2.10
N VAL A 68 -4.43 10.30 2.56
CA VAL A 68 -5.31 9.15 2.32
C VAL A 68 -6.65 9.36 3.05
N VAL A 69 -7.74 9.43 2.27
CA VAL A 69 -9.09 9.43 2.81
C VAL A 69 -9.44 8.01 3.28
N ASN A 70 -9.65 7.83 4.58
CA ASN A 70 -9.85 6.50 5.18
C ASN A 70 -11.06 5.76 4.59
N GLU A 71 -12.15 6.45 4.30
CA GLU A 71 -13.34 5.84 3.67
C GLU A 71 -13.02 5.21 2.31
N VAL A 72 -12.23 5.92 1.50
CA VAL A 72 -11.73 5.41 0.22
C VAL A 72 -10.80 4.22 0.46
N GLN A 73 -9.89 4.31 1.44
CA GLN A 73 -9.00 3.20 1.79
C GLN A 73 -9.79 1.93 2.12
N TRP A 74 -10.84 2.01 2.95
CA TRP A 74 -11.63 0.83 3.32
C TRP A 74 -12.38 0.22 2.14
N ARG A 75 -12.85 1.06 1.22
CA ARG A 75 -13.51 0.56 0.00
C ARG A 75 -12.52 -0.12 -0.94
N VAL A 76 -11.29 0.39 -1.00
CA VAL A 76 -10.18 -0.24 -1.73
C VAL A 76 -9.77 -1.56 -1.07
N GLU A 77 -9.69 -1.63 0.26
CA GLU A 77 -9.38 -2.86 1.00
C GLU A 77 -10.40 -3.98 0.71
N GLU A 78 -11.69 -3.65 0.74
CA GLU A 78 -12.77 -4.56 0.38
C GLU A 78 -12.67 -5.03 -1.08
N TRP A 79 -12.47 -4.09 -2.01
CA TRP A 79 -12.27 -4.41 -3.43
C TRP A 79 -11.03 -5.29 -3.66
N ALA A 80 -9.94 -5.02 -2.93
CA ALA A 80 -8.69 -5.76 -3.04
C ALA A 80 -8.73 -7.14 -2.36
N GLY A 81 -9.81 -7.47 -1.64
CA GLY A 81 -9.97 -8.76 -0.97
C GLY A 81 -9.25 -8.86 0.37
N VAL A 82 -8.99 -7.74 1.05
CA VAL A 82 -8.51 -7.76 2.44
C VAL A 82 -9.61 -8.33 3.34
N PRO A 83 -9.32 -9.29 4.24
CA PRO A 83 -10.33 -9.83 5.14
C PRO A 83 -10.98 -8.75 5.99
N ALA A 84 -12.32 -8.76 6.10
CA ALA A 84 -13.08 -7.74 6.83
C ALA A 84 -12.60 -7.56 8.28
N ASP A 85 -12.16 -8.64 8.92
CA ASP A 85 -11.64 -8.64 10.29
C ASP A 85 -10.36 -7.81 10.42
N VAL A 86 -9.48 -7.88 9.43
CA VAL A 86 -8.23 -7.11 9.37
C VAL A 86 -8.54 -5.61 9.24
N THR A 87 -9.46 -5.26 8.34
CA THR A 87 -9.94 -3.88 8.18
C THR A 87 -10.64 -3.37 9.45
N ARG A 88 -11.43 -4.20 10.14
CA ARG A 88 -12.05 -3.85 11.43
C ARG A 88 -11.02 -3.52 12.50
N VAL A 89 -9.96 -4.33 12.62
CA VAL A 89 -8.86 -4.06 13.56
C VAL A 89 -8.15 -2.75 13.19
N LEU A 90 -7.86 -2.50 11.91
CA LEU A 90 -7.23 -1.27 11.47
C LEU A 90 -8.11 -0.03 11.75
N LYS A 91 -9.41 -0.11 11.49
CA LYS A 91 -10.41 0.93 11.81
C LYS A 91 -10.35 1.30 13.29
N ALA A 92 -10.45 0.31 14.18
CA ALA A 92 -10.39 0.54 15.61
C ALA A 92 -9.02 1.09 16.08
N LEU A 93 -7.91 0.69 15.46
CA LEU A 93 -6.61 1.27 15.77
C LEU A 93 -6.50 2.76 15.37
N ARG A 94 -7.24 3.19 14.34
CA ARG A 94 -7.21 4.57 13.83
C ARG A 94 -8.21 5.49 14.53
N GLU A 95 -9.42 5.01 14.77
CA GLU A 95 -10.52 5.80 15.36
C GLU A 95 -10.50 5.82 16.90
N GLY A 96 -9.62 5.02 17.50
CA GLY A 96 -9.58 4.74 18.94
C GLY A 96 -10.24 3.40 19.23
N LEU A 97 -9.72 2.69 20.25
CA LEU A 97 -9.98 1.26 20.50
C LEU A 97 -11.45 0.85 20.71
N GLY A 98 -12.39 1.79 20.79
CA GLY A 98 -13.83 1.53 20.82
C GLY A 98 -14.25 0.39 21.77
N ASP A 99 -15.26 -0.37 21.35
CA ASP A 99 -15.87 -1.48 22.08
C ASP A 99 -15.30 -2.86 21.67
N LEU A 100 -14.01 -2.94 21.27
CA LEU A 100 -13.38 -4.22 20.98
C LEU A 100 -13.03 -4.96 22.29
N PRO A 101 -13.71 -6.08 22.63
CA PRO A 101 -13.61 -6.68 23.96
C PRO A 101 -12.20 -7.18 24.30
N GLY A 102 -11.43 -7.61 23.29
CA GLY A 102 -10.08 -8.17 23.46
C GLY A 102 -8.94 -7.15 23.54
N LEU A 103 -9.15 -5.89 23.11
CA LEU A 103 -8.09 -4.86 23.15
C LEU A 103 -8.19 -3.92 24.35
N ARG A 104 -9.31 -3.94 25.09
CA ARG A 104 -9.47 -3.17 26.34
C ARG A 104 -8.52 -3.63 27.45
N VAL A 105 -8.20 -4.92 27.50
CA VAL A 105 -7.35 -5.52 28.54
C VAL A 105 -5.91 -4.99 28.49
N PHE A 106 -5.43 -4.56 27.32
CA PHE A 106 -4.08 -4.00 27.17
C PHE A 106 -3.99 -2.49 27.46
N ALA A 107 -5.13 -1.77 27.49
CA ALA A 107 -5.15 -0.32 27.69
C ALA A 107 -5.33 0.09 29.16
N ALA A 108 -5.68 -0.84 30.05
CA ALA A 108 -5.94 -0.57 31.47
C ALA A 108 -4.76 -0.90 32.41
N GLY A 109 -3.55 -1.12 31.87
CA GLY A 109 -2.37 -1.52 32.63
C GLY A 109 -1.14 -0.66 32.34
N THR A 110 -1.16 0.60 32.80
CA THR A 110 0.00 1.43 33.17
C THR A 110 -0.43 2.47 34.19
#